data_AF-A0A354FBI1-F1
#
_entry.id   AF-A0A354FBI1-F1
#
_cell.length_a   1.000
_cell.length_b   1.000
_cell.length_c   1.000
_cell.angle_alpha   90.00
_cell.angle_beta   90.00
_cell.angle_gamma   90.00
#
_symmetry.space_group_name_H-M   'P 1'
#
loop_
_entity.id
_entity.type
_entity.pdbx_description
1 polymer ?
#
loop_
_entity_poly.entity_id
_entity_poly.type
_entity_poly.pdbx_seq_one_letter_code
_entity_poly.pdbx_strand_id
1 'polypeptide(L)'
;MSARPGDPLVDRPGNKALKVVLALLSVTVLGVLLVWKLAFIQQNWEAFAVAILLASLVVFFASFERSAISSREVVLIASLAALAAVCRVPFAPLPGVQPTTFLVIVSGYVFGARSGFMVGAIAALASNFFLGQG
;
A
#
# COMPACT_ATOMS: atom_id res chain seq x y z
N MET A 1 11.45 30.83 -66.45
CA MET A 1 12.20 31.57 -65.40
C MET A 1 11.37 31.54 -64.12
N SER A 2 11.40 30.42 -63.39
CA SER A 2 12.30 30.13 -62.25
C SER A 2 11.78 30.76 -60.95
N ALA A 3 10.88 30.02 -60.28
CA ALA A 3 10.52 30.25 -58.88
C ALA A 3 11.75 29.93 -58.02
N ARG A 4 12.24 30.92 -57.27
CA ARG A 4 13.40 30.76 -56.39
C ARG A 4 12.97 30.08 -55.09
N PRO A 5 13.54 28.92 -54.73
CA PRO A 5 13.29 28.27 -53.45
C PRO A 5 14.22 28.88 -52.40
N GLY A 6 13.67 29.53 -51.37
CA GLY A 6 14.53 30.09 -50.33
C GLY A 6 13.91 31.03 -49.31
N ASP A 7 12.59 31.27 -49.30
CA ASP A 7 12.02 32.15 -48.28
C ASP A 7 12.09 31.46 -46.91
N PRO A 8 12.90 31.96 -45.96
CA PRO A 8 12.93 31.40 -44.62
C PRO A 8 11.54 31.60 -44.03
N LEU A 9 10.87 30.49 -43.70
CA LEU A 9 9.63 30.49 -42.95
C LEU A 9 9.85 31.39 -41.73
N VAL A 10 9.26 32.58 -41.79
CA VAL A 10 9.37 33.62 -40.77
C VAL A 10 8.87 33.00 -39.48
N ASP A 11 9.81 32.51 -38.67
CA ASP A 11 9.57 31.92 -37.38
C ASP A 11 9.25 33.09 -36.44
N ARG A 12 8.01 33.58 -36.55
CA ARG A 12 7.52 34.74 -35.81
C ARG A 12 7.83 34.48 -34.33
N PRO A 13 8.62 35.34 -33.66
CA PRO A 13 9.04 35.13 -32.27
C PRO A 13 7.84 34.94 -31.32
N GLY A 14 6.66 35.43 -31.72
CA GLY A 14 5.38 35.19 -31.05
C GLY A 14 4.97 33.72 -30.94
N ASN A 15 5.35 32.82 -31.86
CA ASN A 15 4.94 31.42 -31.80
C ASN A 15 5.79 30.58 -30.83
N LYS A 16 7.08 30.94 -30.67
CA LYS A 16 7.97 30.35 -29.66
C LYS A 16 7.57 30.81 -28.27
N ALA A 17 7.36 32.12 -28.09
CA ALA A 17 6.87 32.69 -26.83
C ALA A 17 5.49 32.11 -26.45
N LEU A 18 4.56 31.99 -27.41
CA LEU A 18 3.26 31.38 -27.18
C LEU A 18 3.36 29.90 -26.76
N LYS A 19 4.21 29.10 -27.43
CA LYS A 19 4.44 27.69 -27.06
C LYS A 19 5.06 27.56 -25.66
N VAL A 20 5.98 28.45 -25.29
CA VAL A 20 6.60 28.47 -23.95
C VAL A 20 5.57 28.85 -22.88
N VAL A 21 4.73 29.86 -23.14
CA VAL A 21 3.66 30.27 -22.22
C VAL A 21 2.61 29.16 -22.05
N LEU A 22 2.20 28.51 -23.14
CA LEU A 22 1.28 27.37 -23.09
C LEU A 22 1.88 26.18 -22.33
N ALA A 23 3.17 25.88 -22.54
CA ALA A 23 3.88 24.85 -21.79
C ALA A 23 3.92 25.18 -20.29
N LEU A 24 4.27 26.41 -19.92
CA LEU A 24 4.32 26.85 -18.51
C LEU A 24 2.94 26.80 -17.84
N LEU A 25 1.88 27.21 -18.54
CA LEU A 25 0.51 27.10 -18.03
C LEU A 25 0.10 25.64 -17.84
N SER A 26 0.41 24.77 -18.80
CA SER A 26 0.10 23.34 -18.70
C SER A 26 0.82 22.68 -17.52
N VAL A 27 2.09 23.03 -17.28
CA VAL A 27 2.87 22.52 -16.15
C VAL A 27 2.31 23.02 -14.82
N THR A 28 1.88 24.28 -14.78
CA THR A 28 1.32 24.88 -13.57
C THR A 28 -0.04 24.26 -13.23
N VAL A 29 -0.91 24.06 -14.23
CA VAL A 29 -2.20 23.39 -14.06
C VAL A 29 -2.02 21.93 -13.61
N LEU A 30 -1.10 21.19 -14.22
CA LEU A 30 -0.78 19.82 -13.80
C LEU A 30 -0.24 19.78 -12.36
N GLY A 31 0.62 20.73 -12.00
CA GLY A 31 1.14 20.86 -10.64
C GLY A 31 0.03 21.11 -9.61
N VAL A 32 -0.89 22.02 -9.91
CA VAL A 32 -2.05 22.33 -9.04
C VAL A 32 -2.97 21.12 -8.89
N LEU A 33 -3.27 20.40 -9.97
CA LEU A 33 -4.10 19.19 -9.92
C LEU A 33 -3.45 18.08 -9.09
N LEU A 34 -2.13 17.92 -9.20
CA LEU A 34 -1.37 16.91 -8.48
C LEU A 34 -1.27 17.24 -6.99
N VAL A 35 -1.04 18.51 -6.63
CA VAL A 35 -1.08 19.00 -5.24
C VAL A 35 -2.48 18.85 -4.66
N TRP A 36 -3.53 19.14 -5.42
CA TRP A 36 -4.92 18.98 -4.95
C TRP A 36 -5.29 17.51 -4.71
N LYS A 37 -4.88 16.61 -5.62
CA LYS A 37 -5.00 15.15 -5.43
C LYS A 37 -4.24 14.67 -4.19
N LEU A 38 -3.01 15.13 -3.99
CA LEU A 38 -2.20 14.76 -2.82
C LEU A 38 -2.79 15.32 -1.53
N ALA A 39 -3.25 16.57 -1.52
CA ALA A 39 -3.90 17.20 -0.37
C ALA A 39 -5.21 16.48 -0.01
N PHE A 40 -6.00 16.06 -1.00
CA PHE A 40 -7.21 15.26 -0.78
C PHE A 40 -6.91 13.89 -0.18
N ILE A 41 -5.84 13.23 -0.63
CA ILE A 41 -5.39 11.94 -0.08
C ILE A 41 -4.86 12.13 1.35
N GLN A 42 -4.08 13.18 1.60
CA GLN A 42 -3.57 13.51 2.94
C GLN A 42 -4.71 13.83 3.92
N GLN A 43 -5.73 14.57 3.48
CA GLN A 43 -6.89 14.90 4.31
C GLN A 43 -7.72 13.68 4.68
N ASN A 44 -7.74 12.64 3.84
CA ASN A 44 -8.51 11.42 4.06
C ASN A 44 -7.62 10.18 4.31
N TRP A 45 -6.38 10.39 4.79
CA TRP A 45 -5.38 9.32 4.85
C TRP A 45 -5.84 8.13 5.69
N GLU A 46 -6.55 8.36 6.79
CA GLU A 46 -7.09 7.32 7.67
C GLU A 46 -8.11 6.43 6.95
N ALA A 47 -9.04 7.04 6.21
CA ALA A 47 -10.04 6.31 5.45
C ALA A 47 -9.41 5.45 4.35
N PHE A 48 -8.38 5.99 3.66
CA PHE A 48 -7.62 5.23 2.66
C PHE A 48 -6.84 4.07 3.29
N ALA A 49 -6.19 4.30 4.43
CA ALA A 49 -5.46 3.25 5.14
C ALA A 49 -6.38 2.11 5.58
N VAL A 50 -7.54 2.43 6.15
CA VAL A 50 -8.56 1.44 6.53
C VAL A 50 -9.11 0.71 5.30
N ALA A 51 -9.39 1.43 4.21
CA ALA A 51 -9.87 0.82 2.97
C ALA A 51 -8.86 -0.17 2.38
N ILE A 52 -7.57 0.18 2.35
CA ILE A 52 -6.50 -0.70 1.88
C ILE A 52 -6.35 -1.92 2.81
N LEU A 53 -6.39 -1.70 4.13
CA LEU A 53 -6.33 -2.79 5.12
C LEU A 53 -7.49 -3.77 4.93
N LEU A 54 -8.74 -3.28 4.85
CA LEU A 54 -9.91 -4.12 4.62
C LEU A 54 -9.83 -4.85 3.27
N ALA A 55 -9.41 -4.18 2.21
CA ALA A 55 -9.22 -4.82 0.90
C ALA A 55 -8.18 -5.95 0.97
N SER A 56 -7.06 -5.73 1.66
CA SER A 56 -6.02 -6.76 1.86
C SER A 56 -6.55 -7.96 2.63
N LEU A 57 -7.33 -7.74 3.70
CA LEU A 57 -7.95 -8.81 4.48
C LEU A 57 -8.91 -9.62 3.61
N VAL A 58 -9.79 -8.96 2.85
CA VAL A 58 -10.75 -9.63 1.97
C VAL A 58 -10.05 -10.50 0.93
N VAL A 59 -9.03 -9.98 0.25
CA VAL A 59 -8.29 -10.72 -0.77
C VAL A 59 -7.60 -11.95 -0.19
N PHE A 60 -6.94 -11.80 0.96
CA PHE A 60 -6.22 -12.91 1.57
C PHE A 60 -7.16 -13.94 2.22
N PHE A 61 -8.25 -13.52 2.86
CA PHE A 61 -9.26 -14.44 3.41
C PHE A 61 -9.96 -15.22 2.29
N ALA A 62 -10.37 -14.55 1.22
CA ALA A 62 -10.96 -15.23 0.06
C ALA A 62 -9.97 -16.22 -0.59
N SER A 63 -8.70 -15.86 -0.65
CA SER A 63 -7.64 -16.75 -1.13
C SER A 63 -7.40 -17.95 -0.20
N PHE A 64 -7.50 -17.74 1.11
CA PHE A 64 -7.37 -18.78 2.12
C PHE A 64 -8.54 -19.78 2.07
N GLU A 65 -9.79 -19.29 2.00
CA GLU A 65 -10.99 -20.15 1.91
C GLU A 65 -11.05 -20.97 0.61
N ARG A 66 -10.57 -20.41 -0.51
CA ARG A 66 -10.49 -21.14 -1.78
C ARG A 66 -9.38 -22.20 -1.79
N SER A 67 -8.48 -22.16 -0.82
CA SER A 67 -7.40 -23.14 -0.71
C SER A 67 -7.93 -24.38 -0.01
N ALA A 68 -7.50 -25.56 -0.47
CA ALA A 68 -7.80 -26.82 0.20
C ALA A 68 -6.97 -26.97 1.50
N ILE A 69 -7.21 -26.09 2.48
CA ILE A 69 -6.60 -26.12 3.80
C ILE A 69 -7.30 -27.20 4.62
N SER A 70 -6.53 -28.10 5.24
CA SER A 70 -7.11 -29.11 6.13
C SER A 70 -7.62 -28.49 7.42
N SER A 71 -8.70 -29.03 8.01
CA SER A 71 -9.19 -28.60 9.33
C SER A 71 -8.09 -28.60 10.40
N ARG A 72 -7.11 -29.50 10.30
CA ARG A 72 -5.95 -29.56 11.20
C ARG A 72 -5.03 -28.35 11.03
N GLU A 73 -4.82 -27.89 9.81
CA GLU A 73 -3.99 -26.73 9.51
C GLU A 73 -4.64 -25.43 10.00
N VAL A 74 -5.97 -25.31 9.87
CA VAL A 74 -6.71 -24.16 10.42
C VAL A 74 -6.50 -24.04 11.93
N VAL A 75 -6.61 -25.16 12.67
CA VAL A 75 -6.39 -25.18 14.12
C VAL A 75 -4.94 -24.80 14.46
N LEU A 76 -3.96 -25.27 13.69
CA LEU A 76 -2.55 -24.91 13.88
C LEU A 76 -2.31 -23.42 13.63
N ILE A 77 -2.85 -22.86 12.54
CA ILE A 77 -2.76 -21.43 12.21
C ILE A 77 -3.39 -20.58 13.32
N ALA A 78 -4.58 -20.95 13.79
CA ALA A 78 -5.25 -20.24 14.89
C ALA A 78 -4.44 -20.29 16.19
N SER A 79 -3.85 -21.45 16.51
CA SER A 79 -3.02 -21.63 17.71
C SER A 79 -1.73 -20.80 17.63
N LEU A 80 -1.07 -20.77 16.46
CA LEU A 80 0.12 -19.94 16.22
C LEU A 80 -0.21 -18.45 16.27
N ALA A 81 -1.36 -18.04 15.74
CA ALA A 81 -1.82 -16.65 15.80
C ALA A 81 -2.06 -16.21 17.25
N ALA A 82 -2.71 -17.06 18.06
CA ALA A 82 -2.93 -16.79 19.47
C ALA A 82 -1.60 -16.68 20.24
N LEU A 83 -0.66 -17.60 19.99
CA LEU A 83 0.67 -17.53 20.59
C LEU A 83 1.40 -16.25 20.20
N ALA A 84 1.37 -15.89 18.91
CA ALA A 84 2.02 -14.69 18.39
C ALA A 84 1.41 -13.40 18.98
N ALA A 85 0.08 -13.37 19.17
CA ALA A 85 -0.61 -12.26 19.83
C ALA A 85 -0.18 -12.12 21.30
N VAL A 86 -0.17 -13.22 22.05
CA VAL A 86 0.22 -13.23 23.47
C VAL A 86 1.67 -12.82 23.64
N CYS A 87 2.58 -13.31 22.78
CA CYS A 87 3.99 -12.90 22.78
C CYS A 87 4.17 -11.40 22.53
N ARG A 88 3.24 -10.72 21.87
CA ARG A 88 3.36 -9.28 21.61
C ARG A 88 3.11 -8.45 22.86
N VAL A 89 2.20 -8.89 23.74
CA VAL A 89 1.71 -8.11 24.88
C VAL A 89 2.82 -7.76 25.90
N PRO A 90 3.59 -8.72 26.45
CA PRO A 90 4.62 -8.41 27.44
C PRO A 90 5.87 -7.77 26.83
N PHE A 91 6.07 -7.91 25.52
CA PHE A 91 7.19 -7.31 24.78
C PHE A 91 6.83 -5.97 24.13
N ALA A 92 5.59 -5.49 24.28
CA ALA A 92 5.16 -4.17 23.81
C ALA A 92 6.08 -3.01 24.28
N PRO A 93 6.58 -2.98 25.53
CA PRO A 93 7.49 -1.92 25.98
C PRO A 93 8.96 -2.11 25.53
N LEU A 94 9.33 -3.24 24.90
CA LEU A 94 10.70 -3.52 24.47
C LEU A 94 10.86 -3.27 22.95
N PRO A 95 11.42 -2.12 22.54
CA PRO A 95 11.63 -1.83 21.13
C PRO A 95 12.68 -2.77 20.51
N GLY A 96 12.38 -3.31 19.34
CA GLY A 96 13.31 -4.14 18.54
C GLY A 96 13.24 -5.65 18.80
N VAL A 97 12.53 -6.12 19.83
CA VAL A 97 12.37 -7.55 20.12
C VAL A 97 10.89 -7.93 20.15
N GLN A 98 10.34 -8.27 18.99
CA GLN A 98 8.97 -8.79 18.87
C GLN A 98 9.00 -10.25 18.40
N PRO A 99 8.88 -11.23 19.33
CA PRO A 99 8.79 -12.65 18.99
C PRO A 99 7.63 -12.96 18.03
N THR A 100 6.60 -12.13 18.03
CA THR A 100 5.48 -12.17 17.09
C THR A 100 5.94 -12.21 15.64
N THR A 101 6.87 -11.34 15.25
CA THR A 101 7.35 -11.28 13.86
C THR A 101 8.06 -12.55 13.46
N PHE A 102 8.85 -13.14 14.37
CA PHE A 102 9.50 -14.42 14.14
C PHE A 102 8.48 -15.54 13.90
N LEU A 103 7.43 -15.64 14.74
CA LEU A 103 6.37 -16.64 14.58
C LEU A 103 5.60 -16.47 13.26
N VAL A 104 5.34 -15.24 12.84
CA VAL A 104 4.68 -14.95 11.56
C VAL A 104 5.56 -15.36 10.37
N ILE A 105 6.85 -15.06 10.41
CA ILE A 105 7.79 -15.45 9.35
C ILE A 105 7.92 -16.97 9.27
N VAL A 106 8.12 -17.64 10.40
CA VAL A 106 8.28 -19.11 10.44
C VAL A 106 7.00 -19.81 9.98
N SER A 107 5.83 -19.34 10.41
CA SER A 107 4.56 -19.90 9.93
C SER A 107 4.37 -19.70 8.43
N GLY A 108 4.77 -18.55 7.88
CA GLY A 108 4.78 -18.30 6.43
C GLY A 108 5.78 -19.17 5.67
N TYR A 109 6.93 -19.46 6.27
CA TYR A 109 7.95 -20.32 5.69
C TYR A 109 7.52 -21.80 5.66
N VAL A 110 6.89 -22.29 6.73
CA VAL A 110 6.49 -23.70 6.88
C VAL A 110 5.17 -24.02 6.20
N PHE A 111 4.14 -23.17 6.40
CA PHE A 111 2.78 -23.41 5.91
C PHE A 111 2.44 -22.60 4.65
N GLY A 112 3.38 -21.82 4.14
CA GLY A 112 3.24 -20.96 2.97
C GLY A 112 2.72 -19.56 3.28
N ALA A 113 2.87 -18.67 2.30
CA ALA A 113 2.60 -17.23 2.44
C ALA A 113 1.18 -16.89 2.89
N ARG A 114 0.17 -17.64 2.43
CA ARG A 114 -1.24 -17.45 2.81
C ARG A 114 -1.46 -17.71 4.31
N SER A 115 -0.94 -18.82 4.80
CA SER A 115 -1.03 -19.21 6.21
C SER A 115 -0.26 -18.26 7.11
N GLY A 116 0.94 -17.84 6.70
CA GLY A 116 1.72 -16.82 7.43
C GLY A 116 1.01 -15.47 7.53
N PHE A 117 0.37 -15.03 6.44
CA PHE A 117 -0.47 -13.83 6.46
C PHE A 117 -1.62 -13.96 7.47
N MET A 118 -2.31 -15.11 7.50
CA MET A 118 -3.40 -15.34 8.45
C MET A 118 -2.91 -15.30 9.89
N VAL A 119 -1.79 -15.95 10.21
CA VAL A 119 -1.17 -15.88 11.53
C VAL A 119 -0.88 -14.43 11.92
N GLY A 120 -0.26 -13.65 11.03
CA GLY A 120 0.08 -12.25 11.29
C GLY A 120 -1.13 -11.34 11.44
N ALA A 121 -2.12 -11.46 10.55
CA ALA A 121 -3.32 -10.63 10.56
C ALA A 121 -4.15 -10.88 11.83
N ILE A 122 -4.38 -12.14 12.17
CA ILE A 122 -5.12 -12.52 13.38
C ILE A 122 -4.32 -12.12 14.63
N ALA A 123 -3.00 -12.34 14.64
CA ALA A 123 -2.17 -11.98 15.78
C ALA A 123 -2.18 -10.46 16.03
N ALA A 124 -2.05 -9.65 14.98
CA ALA A 124 -2.09 -8.19 15.07
C ALA A 124 -3.46 -7.69 15.55
N LEU A 125 -4.55 -8.23 14.99
CA LEU A 125 -5.91 -7.87 15.39
C LEU A 125 -6.15 -8.24 16.87
N ALA A 126 -5.82 -9.47 17.26
CA ALA A 126 -5.99 -9.95 18.62
C ALA A 126 -5.13 -9.17 19.62
N SER A 127 -3.85 -8.93 19.32
CA SER A 127 -2.99 -8.15 20.21
C SER A 127 -3.45 -6.71 20.33
N ASN A 128 -3.96 -6.10 19.25
CA ASN A 128 -4.47 -4.74 19.27
C ASN A 128 -5.81 -4.65 20.04
N PHE A 129 -6.59 -5.73 20.19
CA PHE A 129 -7.72 -5.71 21.12
C PHE A 129 -7.28 -5.58 22.59
N PHE A 130 -6.13 -6.17 22.96
CA PHE A 130 -5.59 -6.08 24.33
C PHE A 130 -4.79 -4.80 24.57
N LEU A 131 -4.01 -4.37 23.58
CA LEU A 131 -3.11 -3.22 23.69
C LEU A 131 -3.78 -1.89 23.28
N GLY A 132 -4.86 -1.95 22.50
CA GLY A 132 -5.49 -0.79 21.83
C GLY A 132 -5.28 -0.80 20.31
N GLN A 133 -6.13 -0.06 19.58
CA GLN A 133 -5.90 0.28 18.17
C GLN A 133 -4.86 1.42 18.12
N GLY A 134 -3.59 1.06 18.30
CA GLY A 134 -2.49 2.02 18.46
C GLY A 134 -1.94 2.00 19.87
#